data_AF-A0A949AJT6-F1
#
_entry.id   AF-A0A949AJT6-F1
#
_cell.length_a   1.000
_cell.length_b   1.000
_cell.length_c   1.000
_cell.angle_alpha   90.00
_cell.angle_beta   90.00
_cell.angle_gamma   90.00
#
_symmetry.space_group_name_H-M   'P 1'
#
loop_
_entity.id
_entity.type
_entity.pdbx_description
1 polymer ?
#
loop_
_entity_poly.entity_id
_entity_poly.type
_entity_poly.pdbx_seq_one_letter_code
_entity_poly.pdbx_strand_id
1 'polypeptide(L)'
;FLSLAYLKLARVCLKQADWSDARSYLKKIINNYPDSLEVHSAQQLLEEKQYFAVQVGSFLERERAQKLVDKLTKRHEYAYIVETKDISGKMFYRVRVGQLSLLNEAKELRSKLSGQGYPTAIYP
;
A
#
# COMPACT_ATOMS: atom_id res chain seq x y z
N PHE A 1 4.22 -21.90 -16.27
CA PHE A 1 2.82 -21.80 -15.79
C PHE A 1 2.69 -21.83 -14.27
N LEU A 2 3.47 -22.62 -13.54
CA LEU A 2 3.35 -22.72 -12.08
C LEU A 2 3.85 -21.47 -11.32
N SER A 3 4.90 -20.80 -11.84
CA SER A 3 5.37 -19.48 -11.35
C SER A 3 4.25 -18.42 -11.36
N LEU A 4 3.47 -18.35 -12.44
CA LEU A 4 2.32 -17.46 -12.57
C LEU A 4 1.21 -17.77 -11.56
N ALA A 5 0.96 -19.06 -11.29
CA ALA A 5 -0.02 -19.45 -10.28
C ALA A 5 0.42 -19.00 -8.88
N TYR A 6 1.70 -19.17 -8.52
CA TYR A 6 2.24 -18.65 -7.27
C TYR A 6 2.17 -17.13 -7.18
N LEU A 7 2.40 -16.40 -8.27
CA LEU A 7 2.30 -14.95 -8.28
C LEU A 7 0.85 -14.49 -8.01
N LYS A 8 -0.14 -15.19 -8.60
CA LYS A 8 -1.56 -14.92 -8.36
C LYS A 8 -1.95 -15.22 -6.92
N LEU A 9 -1.51 -16.35 -6.35
CA LEU A 9 -1.76 -16.71 -4.96
C LEU A 9 -1.14 -15.70 -4.00
N ALA A 10 0.12 -15.30 -4.24
CA ALA A 10 0.77 -14.27 -3.45
C ALA A 10 -0.07 -12.98 -3.42
N ARG A 11 -0.55 -12.50 -4.58
CA ARG A 11 -1.39 -11.30 -4.66
C ARG A 11 -2.71 -11.43 -3.91
N VAL A 12 -3.30 -12.62 -3.85
CA VAL A 12 -4.52 -12.87 -3.06
C VAL A 12 -4.19 -12.80 -1.56
N CYS A 13 -3.13 -13.47 -1.12
CA CYS A 13 -2.68 -13.43 0.27
C CYS A 13 -2.34 -12.00 0.72
N LEU A 14 -1.66 -11.20 -0.12
CA LEU A 14 -1.38 -9.78 0.16
C LEU A 14 -2.69 -8.99 0.39
N LYS A 15 -3.72 -9.24 -0.42
CA LYS A 15 -5.04 -8.61 -0.26
C LYS A 15 -5.77 -9.06 1.00
N GLN A 16 -5.52 -10.29 1.45
CA GLN A 16 -6.11 -10.87 2.66
C GLN A 16 -5.31 -10.55 3.93
N ALA A 17 -4.17 -9.85 3.82
CA ALA A 17 -3.21 -9.61 4.90
C ALA A 17 -2.47 -10.87 5.38
N ASP A 18 -2.47 -11.94 4.60
CA ASP A 18 -1.76 -13.19 4.88
C ASP A 18 -0.30 -13.09 4.39
N TRP A 19 0.46 -12.23 5.06
CA TRP A 19 1.81 -11.83 4.66
C TRP A 19 2.83 -12.97 4.72
N SER A 20 2.62 -13.97 5.58
CA SER A 20 3.47 -15.17 5.67
C SER A 20 3.37 -16.00 4.40
N ASP A 21 2.15 -16.23 3.95
CA ASP A 21 1.84 -17.10 2.82
C ASP A 21 2.20 -16.39 1.52
N ALA A 22 1.91 -15.10 1.43
CA ALA A 22 2.38 -14.26 0.34
C ALA A 22 3.91 -14.36 0.18
N ARG A 23 4.68 -14.18 1.26
CA ARG A 23 6.14 -14.28 1.23
C ARG A 23 6.62 -15.69 0.89
N SER A 24 5.94 -16.72 1.38
CA SER A 24 6.25 -18.12 1.04
C SER A 24 6.12 -18.36 -0.47
N TYR A 25 5.02 -17.91 -1.08
CA TYR A 25 4.82 -18.04 -2.52
C TYR A 25 5.81 -17.21 -3.33
N LEU A 26 6.10 -15.97 -2.93
CA LEU A 26 7.09 -15.12 -3.61
C LEU A 26 8.50 -15.73 -3.54
N LYS A 27 8.91 -16.28 -2.38
CA LYS A 27 10.18 -17.00 -2.25
C LYS A 27 10.24 -18.27 -3.10
N LYS A 28 9.13 -19.01 -3.23
CA LYS A 28 9.05 -20.17 -4.14
C LYS A 28 9.29 -19.75 -5.59
N ILE A 29 8.79 -18.60 -6.01
CA ILE A 29 9.04 -18.07 -7.37
C ILE A 29 10.54 -17.80 -7.56
N ILE A 30 11.16 -17.07 -6.63
CA ILE A 30 12.57 -16.68 -6.74
C ILE A 30 13.50 -17.90 -6.69
N ASN A 31 13.26 -18.85 -5.79
CA ASN A 31 14.16 -19.98 -5.58
C ASN A 31 13.99 -21.07 -6.63
N ASN A 32 12.74 -21.36 -7.03
CA ASN A 32 12.46 -22.53 -7.87
C ASN A 32 12.29 -22.18 -9.35
N TYR A 33 12.08 -20.90 -9.68
CA TYR A 33 11.83 -20.44 -11.05
C TYR A 33 12.63 -19.17 -11.39
N PRO A 34 13.95 -19.11 -11.15
CA PRO A 34 14.75 -17.88 -11.31
C PRO A 34 14.72 -17.26 -12.72
N ASP A 35 14.51 -18.07 -13.76
CA ASP A 35 14.45 -17.61 -15.16
C ASP A 35 13.02 -17.28 -15.63
N SER A 36 12.03 -17.26 -14.73
CA SER A 36 10.64 -16.97 -15.09
C SER A 36 10.36 -15.48 -15.19
N LEU A 37 9.38 -15.13 -16.03
CA LEU A 37 8.94 -13.75 -16.23
C LEU A 37 8.38 -13.10 -14.94
N GLU A 38 7.98 -13.91 -13.96
CA GLU A 38 7.38 -13.47 -12.71
C GLU A 38 8.40 -13.13 -11.61
N VAL A 39 9.68 -13.52 -11.76
CA VAL A 39 10.70 -13.36 -10.71
C VAL A 39 10.93 -11.90 -10.37
N HIS A 40 11.03 -11.03 -11.36
CA HIS A 40 11.22 -9.61 -11.13
C HIS A 40 10.04 -9.00 -10.36
N SER A 41 8.80 -9.36 -10.73
CA SER A 41 7.61 -8.98 -9.99
C SER A 41 7.59 -9.56 -8.56
N ALA A 42 8.09 -10.78 -8.38
CA ALA A 42 8.13 -11.42 -7.07
C ALA A 42 9.16 -10.77 -6.13
N GLN A 43 10.32 -10.38 -6.66
CA GLN A 43 11.35 -9.62 -5.95
C GLN A 43 10.81 -8.25 -5.53
N GLN A 44 10.20 -7.51 -6.45
CA GLN A 44 9.61 -6.21 -6.14
C GLN A 44 8.55 -6.31 -5.03
N LEU A 45 7.66 -7.31 -5.09
CA LEU A 45 6.63 -7.54 -4.05
C LEU A 45 7.20 -7.99 -2.70
N LEU A 46 8.41 -8.56 -2.67
CA LEU A 46 9.12 -8.92 -1.44
C LEU A 46 9.85 -7.72 -0.82
N GLU A 47 10.33 -6.81 -1.66
CA GLU A 47 11.01 -5.58 -1.25
C GLU A 47 10.05 -4.45 -0.87
N GLU A 48 8.85 -4.44 -1.46
CA GLU A 48 7.78 -3.53 -1.08
C GLU A 48 7.47 -3.72 0.42
N LYS A 49 7.66 -2.65 1.20
CA LYS A 49 7.27 -2.64 2.62
C LYS A 49 5.76 -2.86 2.69
N GLN A 50 5.38 -4.07 3.10
CA GLN A 50 3.98 -4.47 3.24
C GLN A 50 3.38 -3.78 4.47
N TYR A 51 2.73 -2.65 4.24
CA TYR A 51 2.00 -1.93 5.27
C TYR A 51 0.66 -1.43 4.72
N PHE A 52 -0.35 -1.46 5.55
CA PHE A 52 -1.59 -0.73 5.33
C PHE A 52 -1.41 0.74 5.69
N ALA A 53 -2.01 1.60 4.90
CA ALA A 53 -2.13 3.01 5.21
C ALA A 53 -3.55 3.49 4.94
N VAL A 54 -3.96 4.55 5.63
CA VAL A 54 -5.25 5.19 5.38
C VAL A 54 -5.02 6.41 4.50
N GLN A 55 -5.49 6.34 3.26
CA GLN A 55 -5.52 7.49 2.37
C GLN A 55 -6.63 8.45 2.82
N VAL A 56 -6.26 9.71 3.04
CA VAL A 56 -7.15 10.78 3.53
C VAL A 56 -7.35 11.91 2.53
N GLY A 57 -6.68 11.83 1.38
CA GLY A 57 -6.80 12.82 0.31
C GLY A 57 -6.04 12.42 -0.95
N SER A 58 -6.45 13.00 -2.07
CA SER A 58 -5.78 12.89 -3.37
C SER A 58 -5.87 14.25 -4.05
N PHE A 59 -4.73 14.84 -4.39
CA PHE A 59 -4.65 16.20 -4.91
C PHE A 59 -3.83 16.24 -6.21
N LEU A 60 -4.17 17.17 -7.09
CA LEU A 60 -3.37 17.46 -8.29
C LEU A 60 -2.19 18.38 -7.98
N GLU A 61 -2.34 19.25 -6.98
CA GLU A 61 -1.32 20.19 -6.54
C GLU A 61 -0.60 19.65 -5.31
N ARG A 62 0.74 19.58 -5.37
CA ARG A 62 1.59 19.11 -4.25
C ARG A 62 1.38 19.95 -2.99
N GLU A 63 1.25 21.27 -3.13
CA GLU A 63 1.07 22.18 -1.99
C GLU A 63 -0.21 21.88 -1.18
N ARG A 64 -1.30 21.49 -1.86
CA ARG A 64 -2.55 21.11 -1.18
C ARG A 64 -2.38 19.83 -0.38
N ALA A 65 -1.66 18.85 -0.94
CA ALA A 65 -1.30 17.63 -0.23
C ALA A 65 -0.40 17.93 0.97
N GLN A 66 0.58 18.82 0.82
CA GLN A 66 1.48 19.21 1.92
C GLN A 66 0.74 19.89 3.06
N LYS A 67 -0.17 20.84 2.77
CA LYS A 67 -1.01 21.48 3.79
C LYS A 67 -1.82 20.46 4.61
N LEU A 68 -2.31 19.39 3.97
CA LEU A 68 -3.02 18.33 4.67
C LEU A 68 -2.08 17.51 5.56
N VAL A 69 -0.90 17.15 5.06
CA VAL A 69 0.14 16.46 5.85
C VAL A 69 0.53 17.28 7.07
N ASP A 70 0.78 18.58 6.91
CA ASP A 70 1.18 19.45 8.03
C ASP A 70 0.07 19.53 9.08
N LYS A 71 -1.20 19.58 8.66
CA LYS A 71 -2.36 19.59 9.56
C LYS A 71 -2.48 18.28 10.35
N LEU A 72 -2.24 17.14 9.71
CA LEU A 72 -2.27 15.82 10.35
C LEU A 72 -1.08 15.60 11.29
N THR A 73 0.11 16.07 10.87
CA THR A 73 1.33 16.00 11.67
C THR A 73 1.19 16.84 12.96
N LYS A 74 0.58 18.03 12.87
CA LYS A 74 0.23 18.85 14.05
C LYS A 74 -0.73 18.16 15.03
N ARG A 75 -1.48 17.16 14.56
CA ARG A 75 -2.37 16.31 15.38
C ARG A 75 -1.70 15.01 15.84
N HIS A 76 -0.38 14.91 15.69
CA HIS A 76 0.43 13.72 16.03
C HIS A 76 0.07 12.47 15.21
N GLU A 77 -0.54 12.65 14.04
CA GLU A 77 -0.76 11.56 13.09
C GLU A 77 0.44 11.47 12.14
N TYR A 78 0.95 10.25 11.91
CA TYR A 78 2.04 10.04 10.95
C TYR A 78 1.50 10.10 9.52
N ALA A 79 1.62 11.25 8.85
CA ALA A 79 1.13 11.47 7.50
C ALA A 79 2.26 11.72 6.48
N TYR A 80 2.10 11.24 5.26
CA TYR A 80 3.08 11.41 4.18
C TYR A 80 2.39 11.45 2.80
N ILE A 81 3.12 11.95 1.80
CA ILE A 81 2.65 12.06 0.41
C ILE A 81 3.21 10.91 -0.41
N VAL A 82 2.36 10.32 -1.25
CA VAL A 82 2.74 9.36 -2.28
C VAL A 82 2.37 9.92 -3.64
N GLU A 83 3.34 9.94 -4.55
CA GLU A 83 3.12 10.34 -5.94
C GLU A 83 2.61 9.15 -6.74
N THR A 84 1.52 9.34 -7.47
CA THR A 84 0.90 8.30 -8.30
C THR A 84 0.50 8.87 -9.65
N LYS A 85 0.51 8.04 -10.69
CA LYS A 85 -0.05 8.38 -12.00
C LYS A 85 -1.38 7.66 -12.18
N ASP A 86 -2.34 8.31 -12.82
CA ASP A 86 -3.53 7.63 -13.31
C ASP A 86 -3.26 6.92 -14.66
N ILE A 87 -4.28 6.23 -15.17
CA ILE A 87 -4.27 5.55 -16.47
C ILE A 87 -4.05 6.50 -17.67
N SER A 88 -4.31 7.80 -17.51
CA SER A 88 -4.02 8.83 -18.51
C SER A 88 -2.63 9.47 -18.37
N GLY A 89 -1.84 9.02 -17.38
CA GLY A 89 -0.51 9.56 -17.08
C GLY A 89 -0.53 10.82 -16.20
N LYS A 90 -1.70 11.24 -15.71
CA LYS A 90 -1.84 12.43 -14.87
C LYS A 90 -1.29 12.15 -13.47
N MET A 91 -0.44 13.07 -12.98
CA MET A 91 0.15 12.98 -11.64
C MET A 91 -0.86 13.38 -10.56
N PHE A 92 -0.89 12.59 -9.48
CA PHE A 92 -1.66 12.80 -8.27
C PHE A 92 -0.77 12.63 -7.03
N TYR A 93 -0.93 13.55 -6.09
CA TYR A 93 -0.32 13.54 -4.78
C TYR A 93 -1.34 13.01 -3.76
N ARG A 94 -1.18 11.76 -3.37
CA ARG A 94 -2.06 11.08 -2.41
C ARG A 94 -1.50 11.24 -1.01
N VAL A 95 -2.34 11.66 -0.07
CA VAL A 95 -1.96 11.79 1.34
C VAL A 95 -2.39 10.53 2.07
N ARG A 96 -1.43 9.86 2.71
CA ARG A 96 -1.63 8.64 3.49
C ARG A 96 -1.24 8.87 4.94
N VAL A 97 -1.89 8.14 5.83
CA VAL A 97 -1.66 8.17 7.27
C VAL A 97 -1.38 6.76 7.76
N GLY A 98 -0.32 6.62 8.55
CA GLY A 98 0.12 5.36 9.14
C GLY A 98 0.92 4.47 8.19
N GLN A 99 1.67 3.56 8.80
CA GLN A 99 2.31 2.40 8.18
C GLN A 99 2.03 1.21 9.09
N LEU A 100 0.87 0.60 8.91
CA LEU A 100 0.30 -0.38 9.83
C LEU A 100 0.53 -1.78 9.28
N SER A 101 0.85 -2.74 10.14
CA SER A 101 1.13 -4.10 9.66
C SER A 101 -0.15 -4.94 9.54
N LEU A 102 -1.20 -4.54 10.26
CA LEU A 102 -2.45 -5.28 10.36
C LEU A 102 -3.62 -4.50 9.73
N LEU A 103 -4.49 -5.22 9.02
CA LEU A 103 -5.70 -4.64 8.45
C LEU A 103 -6.64 -4.10 9.54
N ASN A 104 -6.68 -4.72 10.71
CA ASN A 104 -7.51 -4.27 11.83
C ASN A 104 -7.05 -2.92 12.38
N GLU A 105 -5.74 -2.73 12.56
CA GLU A 105 -5.17 -1.41 12.92
C GLU A 105 -5.55 -0.35 11.88
N ALA A 106 -5.51 -0.71 10.59
CA ALA A 106 -5.89 0.21 9.51
C ALA A 106 -7.38 0.54 9.53
N LYS A 107 -8.25 -0.40 9.92
CA LYS A 107 -9.68 -0.15 10.12
C LYS A 107 -9.94 0.76 11.32
N GLU A 108 -9.21 0.59 12.41
CA GLU A 108 -9.29 1.46 13.59
C GLU A 108 -8.84 2.88 13.25
N LEU A 109 -7.67 3.02 12.60
CA LEU A 109 -7.17 4.30 12.13
C LEU A 109 -8.15 4.97 11.15
N ARG A 110 -8.75 4.19 10.24
CA ARG A 110 -9.80 4.67 9.33
C ARG A 110 -11.00 5.22 10.11
N SER A 111 -11.48 4.48 11.12
CA SER A 111 -12.60 4.90 11.96
C SER A 111 -12.29 6.20 12.71
N LYS A 112 -11.09 6.29 13.30
CA LYS A 112 -10.59 7.49 13.98
C LYS A 112 -10.55 8.70 13.05
N LEU A 113 -9.97 8.57 11.86
CA LEU A 113 -9.82 9.66 10.90
C LEU A 113 -11.17 10.07 10.27
N SER A 114 -12.06 9.10 10.02
CA SER A 114 -13.42 9.35 9.55
C SER A 114 -14.23 10.14 10.60
N GLY A 115 -14.11 9.76 11.88
CA GLY A 115 -14.72 10.51 13.00
C GLY A 115 -14.21 11.95 13.14
N GLN A 116 -13.02 12.25 12.61
CA GLN A 116 -12.48 13.62 12.53
C GLN A 116 -12.93 14.38 11.27
N GLY A 117 -13.75 13.77 10.40
CA GLY A 117 -14.30 14.37 9.19
C GLY A 117 -13.45 14.21 7.92
N TYR A 118 -12.44 13.33 7.92
CA TYR A 118 -11.62 13.09 6.72
C TYR A 118 -12.24 12.01 5.82
N PRO A 119 -12.13 12.14 4.47
CA PRO A 119 -12.51 11.08 3.56
C PRO A 119 -11.44 9.98 3.58
N THR A 120 -11.77 8.81 4.14
CA THR A 120 -10.79 7.74 4.38
C THR A 120 -10.96 6.53 3.47
N ALA A 121 -9.86 6.04 2.89
CA ALA A 121 -9.80 4.76 2.18
C ALA A 121 -8.56 3.96 2.62
N ILE A 122 -8.70 2.65 2.85
CA ILE A 122 -7.55 1.80 3.20
C ILE A 122 -6.80 1.44 1.92
N TYR A 123 -5.48 1.58 1.96
CA TYR A 123 -4.56 1.24 0.89
C TYR A 123 -3.58 0.15 1.39
N PRO A 124 -3.44 -0.98 0.69
CA PRO A 124 -2.38 -1.96 0.89
C PRO A 124 -1.12 -1.64 0.09
#